data_AF-A0A9X4B3A9-F1
#
_entry.id   AF-A0A9X4B3A9-F1
#
_cell.length_a   1.000
_cell.length_b   1.000
_cell.length_c   1.000
_cell.angle_alpha   90.00
_cell.angle_beta   90.00
_cell.angle_gamma   90.00
#
_symmetry.space_group_name_H-M   'P 1'
#
loop_
_entity.id
_entity.type
_entity.pdbx_description
1 polymer ?
#
loop_
_entity_poly.entity_id
_entity_poly.type
_entity_poly.pdbx_seq_one_letter_code
_entity_poly.pdbx_strand_id
1 'polypeptide(L)'
;MDKVRERIREYITKGVIKTEGIRKLKREFKINEKELSVMWLEEKENIKSKYSKRNSRQIYKSNKDEVVFKAIKIFGEDMQKIVAMEELAELQQALSKDLRGKDHNVEEEIADVYIMLMQLELMYDKTKIEEWIDKKIDRLDKRLRG
;
A
#
# COMPACT_ATOMS: atom_id res chain seq x y z
N MET A 1 28.90 -21.66 -7.29
CA MET A 1 28.53 -20.64 -6.26
C MET A 1 27.03 -20.60 -5.99
N ASP A 2 26.17 -20.79 -6.98
CA ASP A 2 24.70 -20.67 -6.80
C ASP A 2 24.09 -21.70 -5.85
N LYS A 3 24.53 -22.96 -5.91
CA LYS A 3 24.09 -24.03 -4.99
C LYS A 3 24.38 -23.72 -3.51
N VAL A 4 25.48 -23.01 -3.24
CA VAL A 4 25.86 -22.61 -1.87
C VAL A 4 24.93 -21.51 -1.37
N ARG A 5 24.66 -20.50 -2.21
CA ARG A 5 23.70 -19.42 -1.89
C ARG A 5 22.29 -19.97 -1.68
N GLU A 6 21.86 -20.96 -2.46
CA GLU A 6 20.57 -21.64 -2.29
C GLU A 6 20.48 -22.36 -0.93
N ARG A 7 21.53 -23.09 -0.56
CA ARG A 7 21.58 -23.78 0.74
C ARG A 7 21.62 -22.83 1.92
N ILE A 8 22.36 -21.72 1.79
CA ILE A 8 22.37 -20.62 2.77
C ILE A 8 20.95 -20.05 2.92
N ARG A 9 20.27 -19.78 1.81
CA ARG A 9 18.89 -19.27 1.81
C ARG A 9 17.95 -20.21 2.54
N GLU A 10 18.02 -21.52 2.26
CA GLU A 10 17.24 -22.55 2.94
C GLU A 10 17.51 -22.59 4.47
N TYR A 11 18.77 -22.47 4.87
CA TYR A 11 19.15 -22.45 6.28
C TYR A 11 18.63 -21.21 6.99
N ILE A 12 18.73 -20.04 6.35
CA ILE A 12 18.19 -18.80 6.91
C ILE A 12 16.66 -18.88 7.05
N THR A 13 15.94 -19.39 6.05
CA THR A 13 14.48 -19.50 6.09
C THR A 13 14.00 -20.53 7.11
N LYS A 14 14.76 -21.60 7.34
CA LYS A 14 14.48 -22.62 8.38
C LYS A 14 14.95 -22.22 9.79
N GLY A 15 15.50 -21.00 9.97
CA GLY A 15 15.94 -20.52 11.28
C GLY A 15 17.21 -21.19 11.81
N VAL A 16 18.04 -21.76 10.94
CA VAL A 16 19.33 -22.36 11.33
C VAL A 16 20.29 -21.26 11.78
N ILE A 17 20.91 -21.45 12.94
CA ILE A 17 21.90 -20.52 13.50
C ILE A 17 23.11 -20.42 12.55
N LYS A 18 23.57 -19.20 12.27
CA LYS A 18 24.65 -18.89 11.31
C LYS A 18 25.90 -19.74 11.51
N THR A 19 26.38 -19.87 12.75
CA THR A 19 27.61 -20.62 13.06
C THR A 19 27.48 -22.11 12.73
N GLU A 20 26.34 -22.74 13.07
CA GLU A 20 26.08 -24.14 12.74
C GLU A 20 25.88 -24.34 11.22
N GLY A 21 25.18 -23.42 10.57
CA GLY A 21 25.00 -23.43 9.12
C GLY A 21 26.34 -23.36 8.37
N ILE A 22 27.21 -22.43 8.76
CA ILE A 22 28.55 -22.27 8.18
C ILE A 22 29.40 -23.53 8.41
N ARG A 23 29.34 -24.15 9.60
CA ARG A 23 30.07 -25.40 9.89
C ARG A 23 29.63 -26.56 9.00
N LYS A 24 28.32 -26.68 8.72
CA LYS A 24 27.78 -27.68 7.78
C LYS A 24 28.23 -27.40 6.34
N LEU A 25 28.08 -26.16 5.89
CA LEU A 25 28.46 -25.73 4.53
C LEU A 25 29.95 -25.87 4.25
N LYS A 26 30.81 -25.57 5.24
CA LYS A 26 32.26 -25.77 5.16
C LYS A 26 32.63 -27.22 4.90
N ARG A 27 31.96 -28.17 5.55
CA ARG A 27 32.16 -29.62 5.33
C ARG A 27 31.63 -30.09 3.98
N GLU A 28 30.46 -29.58 3.58
CA GLU A 28 29.76 -30.01 2.36
C GLU A 28 30.41 -29.45 1.08
N PHE A 29 30.77 -28.17 1.07
CA PHE A 29 31.24 -27.47 -0.13
C PHE A 29 32.74 -27.17 -0.13
N LYS A 30 33.46 -27.50 0.95
CA LYS A 30 34.90 -27.21 1.13
C LYS A 30 35.27 -25.72 0.95
N ILE A 31 34.37 -24.82 1.33
CA ILE A 31 34.57 -23.36 1.26
C ILE A 31 35.06 -22.84 2.61
N ASN A 32 35.94 -21.84 2.59
CA ASN A 32 36.43 -21.23 3.81
C ASN A 32 35.34 -20.45 4.57
N GLU A 33 35.54 -20.30 5.87
CA GLU A 33 34.53 -19.74 6.79
C GLU A 33 34.28 -18.24 6.58
N LYS A 34 35.29 -17.49 6.15
CA LYS A 34 35.18 -16.05 5.89
C LYS A 34 34.26 -15.80 4.68
N GLU A 35 34.45 -16.56 3.62
CA GLU A 35 33.64 -16.49 2.40
C GLU A 35 32.19 -16.92 2.66
N LEU A 36 31.98 -18.03 3.37
CA LEU A 36 30.63 -18.44 3.79
C LEU A 36 29.96 -17.40 4.69
N SER A 37 30.72 -16.73 5.57
CA SER A 37 30.20 -15.66 6.43
C SER A 37 29.71 -14.45 5.66
N VAL A 38 30.41 -14.08 4.57
CA VAL A 38 30.02 -12.98 3.67
C VAL A 38 28.77 -13.38 2.89
N MET A 39 28.78 -14.55 2.24
CA MET A 39 27.63 -15.06 1.48
C MET A 39 26.36 -15.17 2.34
N TRP A 40 26.51 -15.57 3.61
CA TRP A 40 25.39 -15.61 4.56
C TRP A 40 24.78 -14.24 4.84
N LEU A 41 25.62 -13.22 5.01
CA LEU A 41 25.14 -11.85 5.26
C LEU A 41 24.46 -11.29 4.01
N GLU A 42 25.08 -11.45 2.84
CA GLU A 42 24.48 -11.05 1.56
C GLU A 42 23.11 -11.70 1.35
N GLU A 43 23.00 -13.01 1.60
CA GLU A 43 21.75 -13.72 1.40
C GLU A 43 20.69 -13.33 2.43
N LYS A 44 21.07 -13.06 3.68
CA LYS A 44 20.17 -12.53 4.71
C LYS A 44 19.61 -11.16 4.32
N GLU A 45 20.43 -10.26 3.79
CA GLU A 45 19.98 -8.95 3.31
C GLU A 45 19.12 -9.07 2.04
N ASN A 46 19.47 -9.95 1.11
CA ASN A 46 18.64 -10.25 -0.06
C ASN A 46 17.25 -10.77 0.31
N ILE A 47 17.18 -11.66 1.32
CA ILE A 47 15.93 -12.17 1.87
C ILE A 47 15.11 -11.01 2.47
N LYS A 48 15.69 -10.20 3.36
CA LYS A 48 15.02 -9.03 3.95
C LYS A 48 14.51 -8.05 2.89
N SER A 49 15.33 -7.73 1.88
CA SER A 49 14.96 -6.83 0.78
C SER A 49 13.79 -7.40 -0.04
N LYS A 50 13.80 -8.71 -0.32
CA LYS A 50 12.68 -9.39 -0.98
C LYS A 50 11.42 -9.40 -0.12
N TYR A 51 11.51 -9.66 1.18
CA TYR A 51 10.36 -9.61 2.09
C TYR A 51 9.78 -8.19 2.19
N SER A 52 10.61 -7.15 2.28
CA SER A 52 10.16 -5.75 2.29
C SER A 52 9.47 -5.35 0.98
N LYS A 53 10.04 -5.70 -0.18
CA LYS A 53 9.42 -5.46 -1.50
C LYS A 53 8.17 -6.29 -1.76
N ARG A 54 8.07 -7.49 -1.18
CA ARG A 54 6.90 -8.37 -1.31
C ARG A 54 5.78 -7.90 -0.38
N ASN A 55 6.10 -7.48 0.84
CA ASN A 55 5.14 -6.85 1.75
C ASN A 55 4.62 -5.52 1.19
N SER A 56 5.45 -4.64 0.63
CA SER A 56 4.96 -3.38 0.06
C SER A 56 4.01 -3.59 -1.14
N ARG A 57 4.29 -4.55 -2.02
CA ARG A 57 3.38 -4.93 -3.12
C ARG A 57 2.13 -5.69 -2.69
N GLN A 58 2.11 -6.24 -1.48
CA GLN A 58 0.98 -6.99 -0.95
C GLN A 58 0.09 -6.14 -0.04
N ILE A 59 0.57 -4.96 0.39
CA ILE A 59 -0.18 -3.98 1.19
C ILE A 59 -1.14 -3.16 0.33
N TYR A 60 -0.78 -2.82 -0.91
CA TYR A 60 -1.60 -2.02 -1.81
C TYR A 60 -2.26 -2.88 -2.88
N LYS A 61 -3.58 -2.75 -3.08
CA LYS A 61 -4.34 -3.57 -4.04
C LYS A 61 -4.11 -3.11 -5.48
N SER A 62 -3.70 -1.86 -5.70
CA SER A 62 -3.43 -1.29 -7.02
C SER A 62 -2.30 -0.25 -7.04
N ASN A 63 -1.76 0.06 -8.24
CA ASN A 63 -0.80 1.18 -8.43
C ASN A 63 -1.42 2.55 -8.06
N LYS A 64 -2.74 2.69 -8.18
CA LYS A 64 -3.44 3.91 -7.79
C LYS A 64 -3.39 4.11 -6.27
N ASP A 65 -3.57 3.02 -5.51
CA ASP A 65 -3.53 3.06 -4.04
C ASP A 65 -2.12 3.46 -3.52
N GLU A 66 -1.07 3.01 -4.22
CA GLU A 66 0.32 3.39 -3.88
C GLU A 66 0.55 4.90 -4.07
N VAL A 67 0.03 5.47 -5.16
CA VAL A 67 0.16 6.91 -5.46
C VAL A 67 -0.62 7.74 -4.45
N VAL A 68 -1.87 7.36 -4.18
CA VAL A 68 -2.73 8.02 -3.18
C VAL A 68 -2.08 8.00 -1.80
N PHE A 69 -1.54 6.84 -1.37
CA PHE A 69 -0.82 6.78 -0.10
C PHE A 69 0.42 7.67 -0.07
N LYS A 70 1.20 7.71 -1.16
CA LYS A 70 2.38 8.59 -1.25
C LYS A 70 2.02 10.07 -1.15
N ALA A 71 0.90 10.50 -1.73
CA ALA A 71 0.43 11.88 -1.63
C ALA A 71 0.24 12.29 -0.17
N ILE A 72 -0.48 11.47 0.63
CA ILE A 72 -0.66 11.71 2.07
C ILE A 72 0.69 11.79 2.79
N LYS A 73 1.63 10.88 2.49
CA LYS A 73 2.94 10.85 3.17
C LYS A 73 3.82 12.05 2.83
N ILE A 74 3.73 12.59 1.62
CA ILE A 74 4.56 13.71 1.15
C ILE A 74 3.97 15.05 1.60
N PHE A 75 2.66 15.24 1.43
CA PHE A 75 2.00 16.53 1.65
C PHE A 75 1.39 16.68 3.05
N GLY A 76 1.20 15.57 3.77
CA GLY A 76 0.64 15.54 5.12
C GLY A 76 -0.88 15.53 5.15
N GLU A 77 -1.43 14.92 6.20
CA GLU A 77 -2.86 14.69 6.35
C GLU A 77 -3.69 15.98 6.41
N ASP A 78 -3.25 16.98 7.17
CA ASP A 78 -4.03 18.21 7.33
C ASP A 78 -4.13 19.01 6.03
N MET A 79 -3.05 19.03 5.24
CA MET A 79 -3.09 19.63 3.90
C MET A 79 -4.04 18.86 2.98
N GLN A 80 -4.01 17.53 2.99
CA GLN A 80 -4.92 16.74 2.15
C GLN A 80 -6.40 16.91 2.55
N LYS A 81 -6.71 17.18 3.83
CA LYS A 81 -8.07 17.55 4.24
C LYS A 81 -8.50 18.89 3.65
N ILE A 82 -7.60 19.87 3.58
CA ILE A 82 -7.87 21.17 2.96
C ILE A 82 -8.14 20.98 1.46
N VAL A 83 -7.27 20.25 0.75
CA VAL A 83 -7.47 19.94 -0.67
C VAL A 83 -8.80 19.23 -0.89
N ALA A 84 -9.17 18.25 -0.03
CA ALA A 84 -10.46 17.59 -0.15
C ALA A 84 -11.65 18.57 0.00
N MET A 85 -11.53 19.62 0.82
CA MET A 85 -12.54 20.66 0.93
C MET A 85 -12.61 21.53 -0.33
N GLU A 86 -11.47 21.80 -0.97
CA GLU A 86 -11.37 22.55 -2.23
C GLU A 86 -12.05 21.77 -3.36
N GLU A 87 -11.69 20.50 -3.59
CA GLU A 87 -12.31 19.66 -4.63
C GLU A 87 -13.85 19.52 -4.44
N LEU A 88 -14.30 19.41 -3.19
CA LEU A 88 -15.74 19.39 -2.89
C LEU A 88 -16.44 20.71 -3.24
N ALA A 89 -15.74 21.85 -3.12
CA ALA A 89 -16.28 23.15 -3.51
C ALA A 89 -16.28 23.35 -5.03
N GLU A 90 -15.27 22.82 -5.72
CA GLU A 90 -15.20 22.84 -7.19
C GLU A 90 -16.30 21.97 -7.81
N LEU A 91 -16.52 20.76 -7.28
CA LEU A 91 -17.66 19.92 -7.65
C LEU A 91 -19.01 20.62 -7.41
N GLN A 92 -19.19 21.30 -6.28
CA GLN A 92 -20.39 22.10 -6.02
C GLN A 92 -20.59 23.18 -7.09
N GLN A 93 -19.51 23.86 -7.50
CA GLN A 93 -19.57 24.89 -8.52
C GLN A 93 -19.91 24.31 -9.90
N ALA A 94 -19.30 23.17 -10.27
CA ALA A 94 -19.56 22.50 -11.54
C ALA A 94 -21.01 22.02 -11.64
N LEU A 95 -21.54 21.37 -10.60
CA LEU A 95 -22.96 20.97 -10.53
C LEU A 95 -23.89 22.20 -10.64
N SER A 96 -23.50 23.32 -10.03
CA SER A 96 -24.27 24.56 -10.13
C SER A 96 -24.27 25.14 -11.55
N LYS A 97 -23.17 24.99 -12.30
CA LYS A 97 -23.08 25.39 -13.72
C LYS A 97 -23.95 24.50 -14.60
N ASP A 98 -23.85 23.18 -14.44
CA ASP A 98 -24.67 22.17 -15.14
C ASP A 98 -26.18 22.44 -14.96
N LEU A 99 -26.64 22.61 -13.73
CA LEU A 99 -28.05 22.92 -13.44
C LEU A 99 -28.57 24.21 -14.08
N ARG A 100 -27.70 25.14 -14.47
CA ARG A 100 -28.05 26.38 -15.17
C ARG A 100 -27.88 26.30 -16.68
N GLY A 101 -27.55 25.13 -17.23
CA GLY A 101 -27.25 24.93 -18.65
C GLY A 101 -26.00 25.70 -19.12
N LYS A 102 -25.04 25.92 -18.21
CA LYS A 102 -23.75 26.54 -18.56
C LYS A 102 -22.71 25.45 -18.81
N ASP A 103 -21.67 25.81 -19.56
CA ASP A 103 -20.48 24.97 -19.71
C ASP A 103 -19.93 24.55 -18.34
N HIS A 104 -19.61 23.26 -18.22
CA HIS A 104 -19.28 22.60 -16.96
C HIS A 104 -18.29 21.45 -17.17
N ASN A 105 -17.66 21.01 -16.08
CA ASN A 105 -16.68 19.93 -16.02
C ASN A 105 -16.99 18.93 -14.90
N VAL A 106 -18.28 18.68 -14.61
CA VAL A 106 -18.76 17.85 -13.49
C VAL A 106 -18.05 16.50 -13.39
N GLU A 107 -17.82 15.81 -14.51
CA GLU A 107 -17.17 14.50 -14.54
C GLU A 107 -15.73 14.53 -14.04
N GLU A 108 -14.99 15.60 -14.34
CA GLU A 108 -13.62 15.83 -13.86
C GLU A 108 -13.63 16.05 -12.35
N GLU A 109 -14.48 16.96 -11.88
CA GLU A 109 -14.61 17.28 -10.45
C GLU A 109 -15.09 16.08 -9.61
N ILE A 110 -15.93 15.21 -10.19
CA ILE A 110 -16.30 13.93 -9.57
C ILE A 110 -15.06 13.03 -9.41
N ALA A 111 -14.19 12.98 -10.41
CA ALA A 111 -12.98 12.17 -10.37
C ALA A 111 -12.00 12.70 -9.32
N ASP A 112 -11.83 14.02 -9.22
CA ASP A 112 -10.96 14.66 -8.24
C ASP A 112 -11.47 14.43 -6.81
N VAL A 113 -12.77 14.64 -6.56
CA VAL A 113 -13.40 14.28 -5.29
C VAL A 113 -13.24 12.78 -4.99
N TYR A 114 -13.37 11.90 -5.97
CA TYR A 114 -13.20 10.45 -5.76
C TYR A 114 -11.77 10.11 -5.30
N ILE A 115 -10.75 10.72 -5.90
CA ILE A 115 -9.35 10.55 -5.47
C ILE A 115 -9.18 11.05 -4.03
N MET A 116 -9.76 12.21 -3.69
CA MET A 116 -9.70 12.73 -2.33
C MET A 116 -10.42 11.85 -1.31
N LEU A 117 -11.55 11.24 -1.67
CA LEU A 117 -12.22 10.23 -0.83
C LEU A 117 -11.34 9.00 -0.62
N MET A 118 -10.62 8.52 -1.65
CA MET A 118 -9.64 7.44 -1.47
C MET A 118 -8.56 7.82 -0.44
N GLN A 119 -8.08 9.07 -0.46
CA GLN A 119 -7.10 9.53 0.53
C GLN A 119 -7.71 9.55 1.94
N LEU A 120 -8.92 10.11 2.08
CA LEU A 120 -9.62 10.19 3.36
C LEU A 120 -9.92 8.81 3.95
N GLU A 121 -10.29 7.81 3.14
CA GLU A 121 -10.48 6.43 3.60
C GLU A 121 -9.20 5.79 4.14
N LEU A 122 -8.01 6.22 3.68
CA LEU A 122 -6.73 5.76 4.23
C LEU A 122 -6.36 6.47 5.54
N MET A 123 -6.86 7.69 5.73
CA MET A 123 -6.60 8.53 6.90
C MET A 123 -7.56 8.24 8.06
N TYR A 124 -8.76 7.74 7.76
CA TYR A 124 -9.81 7.44 8.73
C TYR A 124 -10.13 5.94 8.78
N ASP A 125 -10.99 5.55 9.73
CA ASP A 125 -11.40 4.16 9.92
C ASP A 125 -12.35 3.70 8.82
N LYS A 126 -11.80 3.04 7.79
CA LYS A 126 -12.54 2.53 6.63
C LYS A 126 -13.71 1.61 7.02
N THR A 127 -13.55 0.75 8.02
CA THR A 127 -14.61 -0.16 8.46
C THR A 127 -15.82 0.63 8.99
N LYS A 128 -15.58 1.68 9.78
CA LYS A 128 -16.66 2.56 10.24
C LYS A 128 -17.31 3.34 9.11
N ILE A 129 -16.55 3.77 8.11
CA ILE A 129 -17.10 4.44 6.93
C ILE A 129 -18.06 3.50 6.18
N GLU A 130 -17.64 2.27 5.92
CA GLU A 130 -18.47 1.23 5.27
C GLU A 130 -19.75 0.95 6.07
N GLU A 131 -19.66 0.78 7.39
CA GLU A 131 -20.84 0.63 8.26
C GLU A 131 -21.81 1.81 8.16
N TRP A 132 -21.31 3.04 8.04
CA TRP A 132 -22.13 4.24 7.88
C TRP A 132 -22.78 4.32 6.51
N ILE A 133 -22.08 3.90 5.45
CA ILE A 133 -22.63 3.80 4.10
C ILE A 133 -23.81 2.83 4.09
N ASP A 134 -23.63 1.62 4.61
CA ASP A 134 -24.69 0.59 4.66
C ASP A 134 -25.93 1.10 5.40
N LYS A 135 -25.75 1.72 6.57
CA LYS A 135 -26.84 2.32 7.35
C LYS A 135 -27.57 3.43 6.58
N LYS A 136 -26.84 4.25 5.81
CA LYS A 136 -27.43 5.35 5.02
C LYS A 136 -28.16 4.82 3.79
N ILE A 137 -27.64 3.80 3.13
CA ILE A 137 -28.28 3.14 1.98
C ILE A 137 -29.55 2.41 2.42
N ASP A 138 -29.52 1.64 3.51
CA ASP A 138 -30.72 0.98 4.06
C ASP A 138 -31.82 2.01 4.42
N ARG A 139 -31.44 3.15 5.00
CA ARG A 139 -32.38 4.25 5.26
C ARG A 139 -32.97 4.82 3.98
N LEU A 140 -32.17 4.96 2.92
CA LEU A 140 -32.64 5.45 1.63
C LEU A 140 -33.62 4.46 1.00
N ASP A 141 -33.29 3.17 0.98
CA ASP A 141 -34.16 2.10 0.47
C ASP A 141 -35.52 2.08 1.20
N LYS A 142 -35.51 2.20 2.53
CA LYS A 142 -36.74 2.32 3.33
C LYS A 142 -37.60 3.52 2.91
N ARG A 143 -37.00 4.70 2.71
CA ARG A 143 -37.73 5.91 2.26
C ARG A 143 -38.32 5.74 0.86
N LEU A 144 -37.68 4.98 -0.01
CA LEU A 144 -38.20 4.69 -1.35
C LEU A 144 -39.34 3.68 -1.33
N ARG A 145 -39.43 2.83 -0.30
CA ARG A 145 -40.48 1.81 -0.13
C ARG A 145 -41.76 2.31 0.54
N GLY A 146 -41.73 3.46 1.23
CA GLY A 146 -42.88 4.05 1.95
C GLY A 146 -42.88 3.69 3.42
#